data_AF-A0AAE3IAI6-F1
#
_entry.id   AF-A0AAE3IAI6-F1
#
_cell.length_a   1.000
_cell.length_b   1.000
_cell.length_c   1.000
_cell.angle_alpha   90.00
_cell.angle_beta   90.00
_cell.angle_gamma   90.00
#
_symmetry.space_group_name_H-M   'P 1'
#
loop_
_entity.id
_entity.type
_entity.pdbx_description
1 polymer ?
#
loop_
_entity_poly.entity_id
_entity_poly.type
_entity_poly.pdbx_seq_one_letter_code
_entity_poly.pdbx_strand_id
1 'polypeptide(L)'
;MSALRRLVLDLLKPNEVETVQFARRLADIEGVDGANVSLLESDKDVQNLKITIEGESIDDEAVATEVEALGGTIHSVDEVVCGDRLVEESPTHQD
;
A
#
# COMPACT_ATOMS: atom_id res chain seq x y z
N MET A 1 5.47 -16.54 11.87
CA MET A 1 5.96 -15.85 10.65
C MET A 1 6.67 -14.59 11.11
N SER A 2 7.68 -14.13 10.36
CA SER A 2 8.31 -12.83 10.63
C SER A 2 7.32 -11.70 10.37
N ALA A 3 7.36 -10.63 11.17
CA ALA A 3 6.44 -9.51 11.05
C ALA A 3 6.60 -8.79 9.69
N LEU A 4 5.50 -8.44 9.05
CA LEU A 4 5.48 -7.60 7.86
C LEU A 4 5.67 -6.14 8.29
N ARG A 5 6.67 -5.48 7.73
CA ARG A 5 7.12 -4.13 8.13
C ARG A 5 6.81 -3.07 7.10
N ARG A 6 6.92 -3.40 5.81
CA ARG A 6 6.54 -2.52 4.70
C ARG A 6 5.85 -3.31 3.61
N LEU A 7 4.83 -2.70 3.04
CA LEU A 7 4.13 -3.18 1.85
C LEU A 7 3.99 -2.02 0.86
N VAL A 8 4.43 -2.22 -0.38
CA VAL A 8 4.23 -1.28 -1.48
C VAL A 8 3.33 -1.90 -2.52
N LEU A 9 2.23 -1.22 -2.85
CA LEU A 9 1.18 -1.71 -3.72
C LEU A 9 0.96 -0.76 -4.89
N ASP A 10 0.79 -1.32 -6.09
CA ASP A 10 0.12 -0.66 -7.22
C ASP A 10 -1.34 -1.10 -7.19
N LEU A 11 -2.26 -0.15 -7.19
CA LEU A 11 -3.69 -0.43 -7.21
C LEU A 11 -4.48 0.60 -8.02
N LEU A 12 -5.65 0.17 -8.49
CA LEU A 12 -6.66 1.06 -9.02
C LEU A 12 -7.71 1.36 -7.97
N LYS A 13 -8.24 2.59 -8.00
CA LYS A 13 -9.46 2.95 -7.28
C LYS A 13 -10.46 3.66 -8.20
N PRO A 14 -11.76 3.66 -7.85
CA PRO A 14 -12.75 4.51 -8.50
C PRO A 14 -12.39 5.99 -8.32
N ASN A 15 -12.70 6.81 -9.34
CA ASN A 15 -12.45 8.25 -9.28
C ASN A 15 -13.27 8.95 -8.18
N GLU A 16 -14.46 8.43 -7.86
CA GLU A 16 -15.36 8.97 -6.84
C GLU A 16 -14.85 8.85 -5.39
N VAL A 17 -13.88 7.96 -5.14
CA VAL A 17 -13.29 7.78 -3.80
C VAL A 17 -12.08 8.67 -3.65
N GLU A 18 -12.06 9.52 -2.63
CA GLU A 18 -10.97 10.47 -2.41
C GLU A 18 -9.65 9.75 -2.03
N THR A 19 -8.53 10.17 -2.62
CA THR A 19 -7.20 9.62 -2.30
C THR A 19 -6.85 9.78 -0.82
N VAL A 20 -7.28 10.88 -0.20
CA VAL A 20 -7.08 11.12 1.24
C VAL A 20 -7.88 10.13 2.09
N GLN A 21 -9.05 9.68 1.62
CA GLN A 21 -9.83 8.66 2.31
C GLN A 21 -9.10 7.32 2.32
N PHE A 22 -8.52 6.92 1.18
CA PHE A 22 -7.65 5.74 1.09
C PHE A 22 -6.50 5.80 2.09
N ALA A 23 -5.74 6.89 2.10
CA ALA A 23 -4.60 7.05 3.00
C ALA A 23 -4.99 6.93 4.47
N ARG A 24 -6.11 7.56 4.88
CA ARG A 24 -6.61 7.49 6.26
C ARG A 24 -7.04 6.09 6.65
N ARG A 25 -7.84 5.43 5.81
CA ARG A 25 -8.35 4.08 6.10
C ARG A 25 -7.25 3.06 6.26
N LEU A 26 -6.23 3.13 5.42
CA LEU A 26 -5.07 2.24 5.53
C LEU A 26 -4.21 2.53 6.76
N ALA A 27 -4.05 3.82 7.12
CA ALA A 27 -3.33 4.21 8.33
C ALA A 27 -4.06 3.84 9.64
N ASP A 28 -5.38 3.63 9.59
CA ASP A 28 -6.19 3.23 10.75
C ASP A 28 -6.16 1.71 11.02
N ILE A 29 -5.52 0.91 10.16
CA ILE A 29 -5.40 -0.55 10.32
C ILE A 29 -4.45 -0.86 11.49
N GLU A 30 -4.81 -1.84 12.31
CA GLU A 30 -3.96 -2.28 13.44
C GLU A 30 -2.59 -2.76 12.94
N GLY A 31 -1.52 -2.27 13.58
CA GLY A 31 -0.15 -2.61 13.22
C GLY A 31 0.45 -1.76 12.09
N VAL A 32 -0.32 -0.82 11.51
CA VAL A 32 0.18 0.22 10.59
C VAL A 32 0.57 1.48 11.37
N ASP A 33 1.79 1.97 11.15
CA ASP A 33 2.30 3.22 11.75
C ASP A 33 2.11 4.42 10.81
N GLY A 34 2.09 4.16 9.50
CA GLY A 34 1.89 5.20 8.50
C GLY A 34 1.61 4.66 7.10
N ALA A 35 0.92 5.48 6.32
CA ALA A 35 0.65 5.21 4.91
C ALA A 35 1.00 6.44 4.05
N ASN A 36 1.71 6.20 2.95
CA ASN A 36 1.91 7.15 1.87
C ASN A 36 1.07 6.72 0.68
N VAL A 37 0.35 7.66 0.06
CA VAL A 37 -0.43 7.41 -1.16
C VAL A 37 -0.06 8.45 -2.20
N SER A 38 0.40 7.97 -3.36
CA SER A 38 0.78 8.79 -4.50
C SER A 38 -0.12 8.47 -5.69
N LEU A 39 -0.77 9.49 -6.26
CA LEU A 39 -1.50 9.37 -7.52
C LEU A 39 -0.51 9.27 -8.67
N LEU A 40 -0.50 8.15 -9.38
CA LEU A 40 0.36 7.93 -10.55
C LEU A 40 -0.31 8.45 -11.82
N GLU A 41 -1.55 8.01 -12.06
CA GLU A 41 -2.30 8.35 -13.26
C GLU A 41 -3.79 8.50 -12.93
N SER A 42 -4.46 9.37 -13.68
CA SER A 42 -5.91 9.55 -13.59
C SER A 42 -6.54 9.36 -14.96
N ASP A 43 -7.39 8.35 -15.07
CA ASP A 43 -8.25 8.10 -16.22
C ASP A 43 -9.65 8.66 -16.00
N LYS A 44 -10.56 8.39 -16.94
CA LYS A 44 -11.96 8.84 -16.84
C LYS A 44 -12.65 8.32 -15.59
N ASP A 45 -12.58 7.01 -15.37
CA ASP A 45 -13.40 6.33 -14.35
C ASP A 45 -12.58 5.79 -13.17
N VAL A 46 -11.26 5.65 -13.36
CA VAL A 46 -10.35 5.07 -12.36
C VAL A 46 -9.10 5.92 -12.19
N GLN A 47 -8.43 5.74 -11.06
CA GLN A 47 -7.13 6.34 -10.76
C GLN A 47 -6.16 5.25 -10.32
N ASN A 48 -4.94 5.30 -10.85
CA ASN A 48 -3.84 4.45 -10.41
C ASN A 48 -3.11 5.13 -9.24
N LEU A 49 -2.97 4.39 -8.14
CA LEU A 49 -2.26 4.81 -6.94
C LEU A 49 -1.09 3.87 -6.64
N LYS A 50 0.04 4.47 -6.26
CA LYS A 50 1.08 3.77 -5.50
C LYS A 50 0.88 4.02 -4.02
N ILE A 51 0.78 2.95 -3.25
CA ILE A 51 0.63 3.01 -1.79
C ILE A 51 1.86 2.38 -1.14
N THR A 52 2.42 3.05 -0.15
CA THR A 52 3.45 2.50 0.74
C THR A 52 2.91 2.51 2.16
N ILE A 53 2.85 1.34 2.78
CA ILE A 53 2.41 1.14 4.17
C ILE A 53 3.62 0.69 4.97
N GLU A 54 3.85 1.30 6.12
CA GLU A 54 4.86 0.88 7.08
C GLU A 54 4.25 0.67 8.46
N GLY A 55 4.78 -0.30 9.21
CA GLY A 55 4.26 -0.65 10.52
C GLY A 55 5.06 -1.72 11.25
N GLU A 56 4.65 -2.03 12.48
CA GLU A 56 5.32 -3.05 13.29
C GLU A 56 4.88 -4.48 12.97
N SER A 57 3.62 -4.65 12.55
CA SER A 57 3.02 -5.95 12.26
C SER A 57 1.81 -5.76 11.33
N ILE A 58 2.09 -5.41 10.08
CA ILE A 58 1.05 -5.18 9.07
C ILE A 58 0.32 -6.51 8.77
N ASP A 59 -1.00 -6.50 8.83
CA ASP A 59 -1.85 -7.58 8.35
C ASP A 59 -2.20 -7.34 6.87
N ASP A 60 -1.61 -8.12 5.96
CA ASP A 60 -1.80 -7.97 4.52
C ASP A 60 -3.21 -8.34 4.06
N GLU A 61 -3.89 -9.26 4.74
CA GLU A 61 -5.28 -9.61 4.46
C GLU A 61 -6.22 -8.47 4.85
N ALA A 62 -5.96 -7.81 5.99
CA ALA A 62 -6.71 -6.63 6.42
C ALA A 62 -6.51 -5.45 5.46
N VAL A 63 -5.29 -5.23 4.97
CA VAL A 63 -4.99 -4.22 3.94
C VAL A 63 -5.77 -4.51 2.66
N ALA A 64 -5.72 -5.74 2.15
CA ALA A 64 -6.45 -6.13 0.94
C ALA A 64 -7.97 -5.94 1.12
N THR A 65 -8.51 -6.32 2.28
CA THR A 65 -9.92 -6.16 2.62
C THR A 65 -10.36 -4.69 2.63
N GLU A 66 -9.57 -3.79 3.23
CA GLU A 66 -9.91 -2.36 3.26
C GLU A 66 -9.80 -1.71 1.88
N VAL A 67 -8.82 -2.13 1.05
CA VAL A 67 -8.71 -1.70 -0.35
C VAL A 67 -9.97 -2.09 -1.14
N GLU A 68 -10.40 -3.36 -1.05
CA GLU A 68 -11.61 -3.85 -1.72
C GLU A 68 -12.87 -3.15 -1.20
N ALA A 69 -12.96 -2.87 0.11
CA ALA A 69 -14.09 -2.16 0.72
C ALA A 69 -14.24 -0.72 0.20
N LEU A 70 -13.13 -0.10 -0.23
CA LEU A 70 -13.11 1.21 -0.90
C LEU A 70 -13.29 1.11 -2.43
N GLY A 71 -13.61 -0.08 -2.94
CA GLY A 71 -13.79 -0.35 -4.37
C GLY A 71 -12.48 -0.41 -5.17
N GLY A 72 -11.34 -0.45 -4.49
CA GLY A 72 -10.03 -0.57 -5.12
C GLY A 72 -9.68 -2.02 -5.47
N THR A 73 -8.73 -2.17 -6.39
CA THR A 73 -8.20 -3.46 -6.83
C THR A 73 -6.68 -3.40 -6.83
N ILE A 74 -6.04 -4.29 -6.06
CA ILE A 74 -4.58 -4.44 -6.07
C ILE A 74 -4.16 -5.06 -7.40
N HIS A 75 -3.26 -4.39 -8.12
CA HIS A 75 -2.67 -4.86 -9.37
C HIS A 75 -1.42 -5.70 -9.12
N SER A 76 -0.53 -5.18 -8.29
CA SER A 76 0.71 -5.85 -7.92
C SER A 76 1.16 -5.44 -6.52
N VAL A 77 1.96 -6.33 -5.94
CA VAL A 77 2.78 -6.03 -4.78
C VAL A 77 4.18 -5.73 -5.30
N ASP A 78 4.57 -4.46 -5.23
CA ASP A 78 5.81 -3.96 -5.82
C ASP A 78 7.01 -4.16 -4.90
N GLU A 79 6.81 -4.07 -3.58
CA GLU A 79 7.86 -4.25 -2.57
C GLU A 79 7.28 -4.82 -1.27
N VAL A 80 8.04 -5.71 -0.63
CA VAL A 80 7.70 -6.32 0.66
C VAL A 80 8.95 -6.32 1.53
N VAL A 81 8.82 -5.82 2.76
CA VAL A 81 9.90 -5.88 3.76
C VAL A 81 9.37 -6.57 5.01
N CYS A 82 10.06 -7.61 5.47
CA CYS A 82 9.68 -8.38 6.65
C CYS A 82 10.86 -8.66 7.59
N GLY A 83 10.57 -8.90 8.87
CA GLY A 83 11.57 -9.16 9.91
C GLY A 83 11.58 -8.12 11.01
N ASP A 84 12.70 -8.01 11.73
CA ASP A 84 12.83 -7.14 12.90
C ASP A 84 13.25 -5.70 12.56
N ARG A 85 13.59 -5.44 11.30
CA ARG A 85 14.01 -4.11 10.81
C ARG A 85 13.63 -3.92 9.35
N LEU A 86 13.61 -2.68 8.90
CA LEU A 86 13.55 -2.36 7.48
C LEU A 86 14.89 -2.70 6.80
N VAL A 87 14.79 -3.35 5.63
CA VAL A 87 15.91 -3.69 4.76
C VAL A 87 15.62 -3.01 3.42
N GLU A 88 16.33 -1.92 3.15
CA GLU A 88 16.20 -1.20 1.88
C GLU A 88 16.85 -2.00 0.75
N GLU A 89 16.26 -1.91 -0.44
CA GLU A 89 16.85 -2.45 -1.66
C GLU A 89 18.23 -1.82 -1.87
N SER A 90 19.24 -2.66 -2.11
CA SER A 90 20.60 -2.20 -2.38
C SER A 90 20.76 -2.05 -3.89
N PRO A 91 21.08 -0.85 -4.40
CA PRO A 91 21.25 -0.64 -5.83
C PRO A 91 22.41 -1.51 -6.33
N THR A 92 22.18 -2.21 -7.44
CA THR A 92 23.18 -3.03 -8.10
C THR A 92 23.63 -2.36 -9.39
N HIS A 93 24.74 -2.83 -9.96
CA HIS A 93 25.19 -2.35 -11.28
C HIS A 93 24.26 -2.76 -12.43
N GLN A 94 23.18 -3.50 -12.16
CA GLN A 94 22.24 -3.99 -13.16
C GLN A 94 20.93 -3.17 -13.22
N ASP A 95 20.78 -2.18 -12.33
CA ASP A 95 19.63 -1.27 -12.25
C ASP A 95 19.85 0.03 -13.06
#